data_AF-A0A959EXU6-F1
#
_entry.id   AF-A0A959EXU6-F1
#
_cell.length_a   1.000
_cell.length_b   1.000
_cell.length_c   1.000
_cell.angle_alpha   90.00
_cell.angle_beta   90.00
_cell.angle_gamma   90.00
#
_symmetry.space_group_name_H-M   'P 1'
#
loop_
_entity.id
_entity.type
_entity.pdbx_description
1 polymer ?
#
loop_
_entity_poly.entity_id
_entity_poly.type
_entity_poly.pdbx_seq_one_letter_code
_entity_poly.pdbx_strand_id
1 'polypeptide(L)'
;TFINFDQLSTIEPPAGSAPMPAERHHRLEELLHTLETAAETLFERTATVIVAHSWPEESLPSFEGATVRRAPEGGLCREARETFRGQIAAATKIFAARRIAELELREQYEQEVHGDFFAHFDWRSLTEEELAICPALIVLSDDTYLLEKELNEFSQLLSTYKPVKFLVYKRQWRPYPAETLTAQRELAALAVAHRQAFVLQSTSVTPGDLFDGMRQGLEVQLPALFYVLYTEDRPLWASAAIEGRAFPGFRYNPLASDHWGSRFYIGNNPQPENNWPDHTMKLQNAAGEEIELPLPFTFADFAAQDPTWAPYFQIVPERYWTEHLVPLDPYLYLPPEEAYTKVPFIWMVDDQQLLMRVAVAWPLVLACRERLDFWDFLQENAGFNSSHVEQALERQREELELARSQALEELKKQHLQEVEEARRTAAGEAMDNLAAVLLELDSLPAARPATAVEAVAPNTKEPAEESAATEAEEPAEKVEAAPEEPALPLGEAWIETVLCTSCNECIDLNKQIFRYNADKQAYVADPKGGPFADIVQAAESCPAGIIHPGAPQDPNEPGLEELINRAKAYN
;
A
#
# COMPACT_ATOMS: atom_id res chain seq x y z
N THR A 1 29.77 -70.69 27.80
CA THR A 1 28.43 -70.94 27.25
C THR A 1 28.46 -70.46 25.81
N PHE A 2 28.76 -71.35 24.88
CA PHE A 2 28.90 -71.01 23.46
C PHE A 2 27.49 -71.04 22.84
N ILE A 3 27.09 -69.91 22.26
CA ILE A 3 25.86 -69.82 21.47
C ILE A 3 26.08 -70.68 20.22
N ASN A 4 25.24 -71.69 20.04
CA ASN A 4 25.27 -72.56 18.87
C ASN A 4 24.59 -71.83 17.70
N PHE A 5 25.40 -71.25 16.82
CA PHE A 5 24.92 -70.46 15.67
C PHE A 5 24.10 -71.30 14.66
N ASP A 6 24.28 -72.63 14.61
CA ASP A 6 23.46 -73.51 13.76
C ASP A 6 22.01 -73.68 14.26
N GLN A 7 21.75 -73.41 15.55
CA GLN A 7 20.40 -73.39 16.10
C GLN A 7 19.71 -72.03 15.97
N LEU A 8 20.46 -70.95 15.71
CA LEU A 8 19.89 -69.63 15.47
C LEU A 8 19.43 -69.47 14.01
N SER A 9 20.10 -70.11 13.05
CA SER A 9 19.69 -70.13 11.64
C SER A 9 18.37 -70.89 11.40
N THR A 10 17.94 -71.71 12.34
CA THR A 10 16.64 -72.41 12.32
C THR A 10 15.50 -71.58 12.95
N ILE A 11 15.81 -70.43 13.55
CA ILE A 11 14.85 -69.49 14.15
C ILE A 11 14.65 -68.26 13.23
N GLU A 12 15.45 -68.12 12.17
CA GLU A 12 15.13 -67.19 11.10
C GLU A 12 13.81 -67.63 10.45
N PRO A 13 12.81 -66.74 10.34
CA PRO A 13 11.60 -67.08 9.62
C PRO A 13 12.01 -67.55 8.22
N PRO A 14 11.50 -68.69 7.74
CA PRO A 14 11.75 -69.09 6.36
C PRO A 14 11.35 -67.89 5.49
N ALA A 15 12.26 -67.49 4.60
CA ALA A 15 12.01 -66.47 3.58
C ALA A 15 10.53 -66.53 3.15
N GLY A 16 9.84 -65.39 3.20
CA GLY A 16 8.38 -65.28 3.09
C GLY A 16 7.78 -66.29 2.11
N SER A 17 6.73 -66.98 2.54
CA SER A 17 6.20 -68.23 1.97
C SER A 17 5.58 -68.13 0.56
N ALA A 18 5.85 -67.08 -0.21
CA ALA A 18 5.53 -66.98 -1.62
C ALA A 18 6.70 -66.30 -2.37
N PRO A 19 7.20 -66.87 -3.48
CA PRO A 19 8.19 -66.18 -4.30
C PRO A 19 7.59 -64.87 -4.82
N MET A 20 8.35 -63.79 -4.69
CA MET A 20 7.94 -62.48 -5.19
C MET A 20 7.63 -62.60 -6.70
N PRO A 21 6.46 -62.12 -7.17
CA PRO A 21 6.16 -62.10 -8.59
C PRO A 21 7.27 -61.40 -9.38
N ALA A 22 7.67 -61.95 -10.54
CA ALA A 22 8.75 -61.39 -11.35
C ALA A 22 8.51 -59.92 -11.73
N GLU A 23 7.25 -59.55 -11.99
CA GLU A 23 6.83 -58.18 -12.26
C GLU A 23 7.07 -57.24 -11.06
N ARG A 24 6.80 -57.72 -9.83
CA ARG A 24 7.06 -56.95 -8.60
C ARG A 24 8.55 -56.78 -8.38
N HIS A 25 9.35 -57.84 -8.60
CA HIS A 25 10.80 -57.77 -8.47
C HIS A 25 11.41 -56.77 -9.45
N HIS A 26 11.05 -56.86 -10.74
CA HIS A 26 11.55 -55.96 -11.77
C HIS A 26 11.19 -54.49 -11.47
N ARG A 27 9.94 -54.24 -11.05
CA ARG A 27 9.50 -52.90 -10.62
C ARG A 27 10.36 -52.39 -9.45
N LEU A 28 10.61 -53.20 -8.43
CA LEU A 28 11.44 -52.79 -7.28
C LEU A 28 12.88 -52.47 -7.69
N GLU A 29 13.48 -53.22 -8.62
CA GLU A 29 14.81 -52.92 -9.16
C GLU A 29 14.84 -51.59 -9.93
N GLU A 30 13.85 -51.32 -10.78
CA GLU A 30 13.74 -50.05 -11.50
C GLU A 30 13.53 -48.86 -10.57
N LEU A 31 12.70 -49.03 -9.54
CA LEU A 31 12.44 -48.01 -8.52
C LEU A 31 13.71 -47.69 -7.73
N LEU A 32 14.43 -48.72 -7.27
CA LEU A 32 15.67 -48.54 -6.52
C LEU A 32 16.70 -47.80 -7.37
N HIS A 33 16.91 -48.22 -8.61
CA HIS A 33 17.83 -47.57 -9.54
C HIS A 33 17.46 -46.10 -9.79
N THR A 34 16.16 -45.79 -9.96
CA THR A 34 15.69 -44.43 -10.18
C THR A 34 15.93 -43.55 -8.94
N LEU A 35 15.65 -44.06 -7.74
CA LEU A 35 15.78 -43.33 -6.49
C LEU A 35 17.26 -43.12 -6.10
N GLU A 36 18.13 -44.10 -6.35
CA GLU A 36 19.58 -43.96 -6.15
C GLU A 36 20.17 -42.90 -7.09
N THR A 37 19.80 -42.94 -8.37
CA THR A 37 20.27 -41.97 -9.37
C THR A 37 19.72 -40.56 -9.12
N ALA A 38 18.55 -40.43 -8.48
CA ALA A 38 17.94 -39.15 -8.16
C ALA A 38 18.78 -38.31 -7.20
N ALA A 39 19.37 -38.96 -6.19
CA ALA A 39 20.19 -38.31 -5.17
C ALA A 39 21.43 -37.63 -5.76
N GLU A 40 21.99 -38.22 -6.83
CA GLU A 40 23.22 -37.75 -7.47
C GLU A 40 23.01 -36.71 -8.59
N THR A 41 21.75 -36.38 -8.95
CA THR A 41 21.47 -35.62 -10.18
C THR A 41 20.68 -34.34 -9.96
N LEU A 42 19.42 -34.45 -9.51
CA LEU A 42 18.50 -33.31 -9.49
C LEU A 42 18.61 -32.52 -8.19
N PHE A 43 18.73 -33.20 -7.05
CA PHE A 43 18.62 -32.58 -5.72
C PHE A 43 19.96 -32.14 -5.11
N GLU A 44 21.10 -32.42 -5.74
CA GLU A 44 22.38 -31.78 -5.36
C GLU A 44 22.41 -30.29 -5.68
N ARG A 45 21.54 -29.83 -6.60
CA ARG A 45 21.53 -28.46 -7.11
C ARG A 45 20.42 -27.66 -6.44
N THR A 46 20.75 -26.46 -5.98
CA THR A 46 19.78 -25.54 -5.39
C THR A 46 19.02 -24.77 -6.47
N ALA A 47 19.71 -24.39 -7.55
CA ALA A 47 19.11 -23.62 -8.63
C ALA A 47 19.80 -23.86 -9.99
N THR A 48 19.08 -23.52 -11.06
CA THR A 48 19.65 -23.33 -12.40
C THR A 48 19.40 -21.91 -12.84
N VAL A 49 20.46 -21.22 -13.24
CA VAL A 49 20.44 -19.82 -13.64
C VAL A 49 20.77 -19.72 -15.13
N ILE A 50 19.90 -19.09 -15.90
CA ILE A 50 20.10 -18.83 -17.32
C ILE A 50 20.31 -17.34 -17.51
N VAL A 51 21.47 -16.94 -18.03
CA VAL A 51 21.79 -15.55 -18.32
C VAL A 51 21.56 -15.22 -19.79
N ALA A 52 21.09 -14.01 -20.06
CA ALA A 52 20.98 -13.47 -21.41
C ALA A 52 22.33 -13.46 -22.13
N HIS A 53 22.29 -13.54 -23.47
CA HIS A 53 23.49 -13.48 -24.29
C HIS A 53 24.27 -12.17 -24.11
N SER A 54 23.55 -11.05 -23.89
CA SER A 54 24.10 -9.71 -23.64
C SER A 54 24.90 -9.60 -22.34
N TRP A 55 24.83 -10.58 -21.44
CA TRP A 55 25.47 -10.51 -20.13
C TRP A 55 27.01 -10.60 -20.25
N PRO A 56 27.79 -9.68 -19.64
CA PRO A 56 29.25 -9.68 -19.76
C PRO A 56 29.89 -10.95 -19.16
N GLU A 57 30.82 -11.60 -19.90
CA GLU A 57 31.50 -12.83 -19.44
C GLU A 57 32.22 -12.69 -18.11
N GLU A 58 32.88 -11.56 -17.91
CA GLU A 58 33.69 -11.28 -16.71
C GLU A 58 32.83 -11.12 -15.45
N SER A 59 31.50 -10.97 -15.61
CA SER A 59 30.54 -10.71 -14.53
C SER A 59 29.51 -11.84 -14.35
N LEU A 60 29.79 -13.04 -14.85
CA LEU A 60 28.92 -14.19 -14.60
C LEU A 60 28.88 -14.46 -13.08
N PRO A 61 27.70 -14.41 -12.46
CA PRO A 61 27.62 -14.64 -11.03
C PRO A 61 27.97 -16.10 -10.73
N SER A 62 28.80 -16.32 -9.72
CA SER A 62 29.05 -17.65 -9.17
C SER A 62 28.18 -17.82 -7.93
N PHE A 63 27.26 -18.78 -7.97
CA PHE A 63 26.39 -19.11 -6.85
C PHE A 63 26.69 -20.54 -6.40
N GLU A 64 26.97 -20.72 -5.12
CA GLU A 64 27.24 -22.04 -4.55
C GLU A 64 26.01 -22.96 -4.74
N GLY A 65 26.25 -24.16 -5.28
CA GLY A 65 25.18 -25.14 -5.55
C GLY A 65 24.29 -24.84 -6.76
N ALA A 66 24.52 -23.74 -7.50
CA ALA A 66 23.75 -23.42 -8.69
C ALA A 66 24.52 -23.67 -10.00
N THR A 67 23.80 -24.10 -11.03
CA THR A 67 24.36 -24.22 -12.38
C THR A 67 24.03 -22.96 -13.18
N VAL A 68 25.04 -22.24 -13.63
CA VAL A 68 24.87 -21.04 -14.47
C VAL A 68 25.14 -21.39 -15.93
N ARG A 69 24.23 -20.99 -16.82
CA ARG A 69 24.32 -21.22 -18.27
C ARG A 69 24.00 -19.94 -19.02
N ARG A 70 24.65 -19.72 -20.15
CA ARG A 70 24.32 -18.62 -21.05
C ARG A 70 23.39 -19.09 -22.16
N ALA A 71 22.32 -18.34 -22.40
CA ALA A 71 21.41 -18.58 -23.51
C ALA A 71 21.99 -18.09 -24.85
N PRO A 72 21.58 -18.70 -25.98
CA PRO A 72 21.87 -18.15 -27.30
C PRO A 72 21.12 -16.82 -27.52
N GLU A 73 21.60 -16.00 -28.45
CA GLU A 73 20.95 -14.74 -28.82
C GLU A 73 19.51 -14.99 -29.32
N GLY A 74 18.53 -14.27 -28.77
CA GLY A 74 17.10 -14.45 -29.06
C GLY A 74 16.50 -15.77 -28.58
N GLY A 75 17.20 -16.53 -27.72
CA GLY A 75 16.75 -17.81 -27.20
C GLY A 75 16.66 -17.93 -25.68
N LEU A 76 16.69 -16.83 -24.93
CA LEU A 76 16.65 -16.81 -23.47
C LEU A 76 15.41 -17.51 -22.91
N CYS A 77 14.22 -17.09 -23.35
CA CYS A 77 12.95 -17.66 -22.90
C CYS A 77 12.77 -19.10 -23.41
N ARG A 78 13.32 -19.41 -24.60
CA ARG A 78 13.31 -20.78 -25.13
C ARG A 78 14.13 -21.72 -24.26
N GLU A 79 15.35 -21.33 -23.92
CA GLU A 79 16.26 -22.09 -23.07
C GLU A 79 15.63 -22.32 -21.68
N ALA A 80 14.99 -21.28 -21.12
CA ALA A 80 14.26 -21.39 -19.85
C ALA A 80 13.12 -22.41 -19.93
N ARG A 81 12.32 -22.36 -20.98
CA ARG A 81 11.21 -23.31 -21.19
C ARG A 81 11.70 -24.75 -21.31
N GLU A 82 12.78 -24.97 -22.06
CA GLU A 82 13.34 -26.30 -22.30
C GLU A 82 14.02 -26.86 -21.05
N THR A 83 14.76 -26.01 -20.33
CA THR A 83 15.40 -26.35 -19.05
C THR A 83 14.35 -26.75 -18.01
N PHE A 84 13.30 -25.94 -17.84
CA PHE A 84 12.20 -26.25 -16.93
C PHE A 84 11.55 -27.60 -17.28
N ARG A 85 11.25 -27.81 -18.57
CA ARG A 85 10.64 -29.06 -19.05
C ARG A 85 11.52 -30.27 -18.72
N GLY A 86 12.83 -30.15 -18.88
CA GLY A 86 13.78 -31.21 -18.54
C GLY A 86 13.83 -31.50 -17.04
N GLN A 87 13.98 -30.45 -16.23
CA GLN A 87 14.04 -30.56 -14.76
C GLN A 87 12.76 -31.18 -14.19
N ILE A 88 11.61 -30.66 -14.58
CA ILE A 88 10.33 -31.13 -14.02
C ILE A 88 9.99 -32.55 -14.47
N ALA A 89 10.37 -32.94 -15.70
CA ALA A 89 10.20 -34.32 -16.16
C ALA A 89 11.09 -35.29 -15.36
N ALA A 90 12.31 -34.89 -15.00
CA ALA A 90 13.17 -35.67 -14.12
C ALA A 90 12.56 -35.77 -12.71
N ALA A 91 12.12 -34.65 -12.13
CA ALA A 91 11.47 -34.61 -10.82
C ALA A 91 10.23 -35.51 -10.76
N THR A 92 9.38 -35.42 -11.78
CA THR A 92 8.14 -36.21 -11.88
C THR A 92 8.41 -37.71 -11.83
N LYS A 93 9.45 -38.19 -12.53
CA LYS A 93 9.85 -39.61 -12.50
C LYS A 93 10.29 -40.03 -11.10
N ILE A 94 11.02 -39.17 -10.39
CA ILE A 94 11.52 -39.47 -9.05
C ILE A 94 10.38 -39.52 -8.04
N PHE A 95 9.47 -38.54 -8.06
CA PHE A 95 8.32 -38.53 -7.15
C PHE A 95 7.32 -39.65 -7.45
N ALA A 96 7.11 -39.99 -8.73
CA ALA A 96 6.35 -41.18 -9.10
C ALA A 96 6.99 -42.44 -8.51
N ALA A 97 8.30 -42.62 -8.69
CA ALA A 97 9.03 -43.75 -8.14
C ALA A 97 8.93 -43.81 -6.59
N ARG A 98 9.06 -42.67 -5.92
CA ARG A 98 8.90 -42.59 -4.46
C ARG A 98 7.51 -43.03 -4.02
N ARG A 99 6.44 -42.53 -4.64
CA ARG A 99 5.06 -42.88 -4.27
C ARG A 99 4.76 -44.37 -4.54
N ILE A 100 5.27 -44.92 -5.64
CA ILE A 100 5.17 -46.36 -5.91
C ILE A 100 5.93 -47.14 -4.83
N ALA A 101 7.15 -46.72 -4.47
CA ALA A 101 7.93 -47.38 -3.42
C ALA A 101 7.21 -47.32 -2.06
N GLU A 102 6.58 -46.21 -1.69
CA GLU A 102 5.76 -46.09 -0.49
C GLU A 102 4.57 -47.05 -0.48
N LEU A 103 3.89 -47.23 -1.63
CA LEU A 103 2.80 -48.21 -1.79
C LEU A 103 3.32 -49.65 -1.68
N GLU A 104 4.48 -49.94 -2.28
CA GLU A 104 5.13 -51.25 -2.23
C GLU A 104 5.58 -51.63 -0.81
N LEU A 105 6.14 -50.69 -0.06
CA LEU A 105 6.56 -50.87 1.34
C LEU A 105 5.37 -51.17 2.26
N ARG A 106 4.19 -50.65 1.93
CA ARG A 106 2.94 -50.91 2.66
C ARG A 106 2.16 -52.11 2.13
N GLU A 107 2.67 -52.78 1.09
CA GLU A 107 1.99 -53.88 0.37
C GLU A 107 0.62 -53.47 -0.20
N GLN A 108 0.47 -52.20 -0.57
CA GLN A 108 -0.78 -51.60 -1.08
C GLN A 108 -0.75 -51.37 -2.60
N TYR A 109 0.36 -51.69 -3.27
CA TYR A 109 0.46 -51.48 -4.71
C TYR A 109 -0.35 -52.53 -5.49
N GLU A 110 -1.47 -52.11 -6.06
CA GLU A 110 -2.27 -52.87 -7.02
C GLU A 110 -2.01 -52.42 -8.47
N GLN A 111 -1.56 -53.32 -9.34
CA GLN A 111 -1.24 -53.00 -10.74
C GLN A 111 -2.48 -52.52 -11.53
N GLU A 112 -3.64 -53.12 -11.30
CA GLU A 112 -4.89 -52.79 -12.01
C GLU A 112 -5.42 -51.38 -11.66
N VAL A 113 -5.10 -50.87 -10.47
CA VAL A 113 -5.55 -49.56 -9.99
C VAL A 113 -4.48 -48.49 -10.24
N HIS A 114 -3.24 -48.79 -9.89
CA HIS A 114 -2.17 -47.79 -9.89
C HIS A 114 -1.38 -47.74 -11.21
N GLY A 115 -1.37 -48.82 -11.99
CA GLY A 115 -0.59 -48.89 -13.23
C GLY A 115 -0.94 -47.76 -14.21
N ASP A 116 -2.23 -47.58 -14.49
CA ASP A 116 -2.71 -46.53 -15.41
C ASP A 116 -2.51 -45.12 -14.86
N PHE A 117 -2.67 -44.94 -13.54
CA PHE A 117 -2.41 -43.66 -12.87
C PHE A 117 -0.95 -43.25 -13.03
N PHE A 118 0.01 -44.13 -12.72
CA PHE A 118 1.43 -43.83 -12.83
C PHE A 118 1.92 -43.74 -14.28
N ALA A 119 1.26 -44.40 -15.23
CA ALA A 119 1.54 -44.25 -16.66
C ALA A 119 1.23 -42.84 -17.20
N HIS A 120 0.24 -42.16 -16.60
CA HIS A 120 -0.15 -40.78 -16.97
C HIS A 120 0.31 -39.74 -15.95
N PHE A 121 1.13 -40.13 -14.97
CA PHE A 121 1.58 -39.24 -13.91
C PHE A 121 2.45 -38.12 -14.49
N ASP A 122 1.95 -36.89 -14.36
CA ASP A 122 2.62 -35.70 -14.84
C ASP A 122 2.96 -34.76 -13.68
N TRP A 123 3.73 -33.72 -13.99
CA TRP A 123 4.16 -32.74 -13.00
C TRP A 123 3.00 -32.00 -12.31
N ARG A 124 1.79 -31.99 -12.90
CA ARG A 124 0.61 -31.36 -12.30
C ARG A 124 0.03 -32.19 -11.16
N SER A 125 0.46 -33.44 -11.05
CA SER A 125 0.10 -34.36 -9.96
C SER A 125 1.03 -34.24 -8.75
N LEU A 126 2.06 -33.39 -8.84
CA LEU A 126 2.95 -33.05 -7.73
C LEU A 126 2.25 -32.11 -6.76
N THR A 127 2.51 -32.33 -5.48
CA THR A 127 2.09 -31.42 -4.40
C THR A 127 2.94 -30.16 -4.40
N GLU A 128 2.46 -29.10 -3.74
CA GLU A 128 3.23 -27.86 -3.57
C GLU A 128 4.56 -28.10 -2.85
N GLU A 129 4.58 -29.00 -1.86
CA GLU A 129 5.80 -29.40 -1.15
C GLU A 129 6.82 -30.08 -2.09
N GLU A 130 6.36 -30.99 -2.95
CA GLU A 130 7.23 -31.66 -3.92
C GLU A 130 7.77 -30.69 -4.99
N LEU A 131 6.95 -29.73 -5.42
CA LEU A 131 7.38 -28.66 -6.33
C LEU A 131 8.39 -27.73 -5.66
N ALA A 132 8.21 -27.39 -4.38
CA ALA A 132 9.12 -26.53 -3.63
C ALA A 132 10.51 -27.17 -3.40
N ILE A 133 10.61 -28.50 -3.40
CA ILE A 133 11.89 -29.23 -3.34
C ILE A 133 12.65 -29.19 -4.68
N CYS A 134 11.96 -28.94 -5.80
CA CYS A 134 12.60 -28.90 -7.10
C CYS A 134 13.54 -27.68 -7.22
N PRO A 135 14.71 -27.82 -7.89
CA PRO A 135 15.64 -26.70 -8.06
C PRO A 135 14.99 -25.51 -8.76
N ALA A 136 15.17 -24.31 -8.23
CA ALA A 136 14.59 -23.10 -8.80
C ALA A 136 15.21 -22.78 -10.17
N LEU A 137 14.38 -22.37 -11.14
CA LEU A 137 14.85 -21.88 -12.44
C LEU A 137 14.80 -20.35 -12.48
N ILE A 138 15.97 -19.73 -12.53
CA ILE A 138 16.13 -18.28 -12.54
C ILE A 138 16.65 -17.82 -13.90
N VAL A 139 16.06 -16.78 -14.47
CA VAL A 139 16.42 -16.18 -15.75
C VAL A 139 16.91 -14.75 -15.48
N LEU A 140 18.15 -14.46 -15.86
CA LEU A 140 18.79 -13.15 -15.66
C LEU A 140 18.88 -12.39 -16.99
N SER A 141 18.37 -11.16 -17.01
CA SER A 141 18.41 -10.30 -18.21
C SER A 141 18.36 -8.82 -17.85
N ASP A 142 18.65 -7.97 -18.83
CA ASP A 142 18.34 -6.55 -18.78
C ASP A 142 16.96 -6.26 -19.39
N ASP A 143 16.34 -5.16 -18.97
CA ASP A 143 15.02 -4.73 -19.45
C ASP A 143 14.96 -4.52 -20.96
N THR A 144 16.02 -3.94 -21.53
CA THR A 144 16.12 -3.58 -22.94
C THR A 144 16.11 -4.84 -23.81
N TYR A 145 16.93 -5.84 -23.47
CA TYR A 145 16.98 -7.12 -24.18
C TYR A 145 15.62 -7.81 -24.19
N LEU A 146 14.94 -7.91 -23.05
CA LEU A 146 13.61 -8.52 -22.98
C LEU A 146 12.58 -7.74 -23.79
N LEU A 147 12.51 -6.41 -23.63
CA LEU A 147 11.51 -5.56 -24.28
C LEU A 147 11.68 -5.52 -25.80
N GLU A 148 12.91 -5.56 -26.31
CA GLU A 148 13.21 -5.41 -27.74
C GLU A 148 13.33 -6.75 -28.49
N LYS A 149 13.80 -7.82 -27.82
CA LYS A 149 14.12 -9.09 -28.49
C LYS A 149 13.20 -10.25 -28.14
N GLU A 150 12.68 -10.31 -26.91
CA GLU A 150 12.00 -11.53 -26.41
C GLU A 150 10.68 -11.29 -25.68
N LEU A 151 10.04 -10.12 -25.89
CA LEU A 151 8.80 -9.76 -25.21
C LEU A 151 7.70 -10.81 -25.38
N ASN A 152 7.56 -11.33 -26.60
CA ASN A 152 6.51 -12.30 -26.94
C ASN A 152 6.72 -13.62 -26.18
N GLU A 153 7.92 -14.17 -26.21
CA GLU A 153 8.27 -15.41 -25.53
C GLU A 153 8.24 -15.26 -24.01
N PHE A 154 8.65 -14.10 -23.49
CA PHE A 154 8.53 -13.72 -22.09
C PHE A 154 7.07 -13.71 -21.65
N SER A 155 6.20 -13.02 -22.40
CA SER A 155 4.75 -12.98 -22.13
C SER A 155 4.12 -14.37 -22.18
N GLN A 156 4.52 -15.22 -23.13
CA GLN A 156 4.08 -16.61 -23.18
C GLN A 156 4.50 -17.39 -21.93
N LEU A 157 5.72 -17.22 -21.41
CA LEU A 157 6.15 -17.88 -20.18
C LEU A 157 5.38 -17.40 -18.95
N LEU A 158 5.15 -16.10 -18.81
CA LEU A 158 4.32 -15.54 -17.73
C LEU A 158 2.87 -16.02 -17.81
N SER A 159 2.36 -16.31 -19.00
CA SER A 159 1.02 -16.90 -19.19
C SER A 159 0.91 -18.35 -18.71
N THR A 160 2.04 -19.02 -18.43
CA THR A 160 2.05 -20.39 -17.92
C THR A 160 2.02 -20.42 -16.39
N TYR A 161 1.52 -21.50 -15.78
CA TYR A 161 1.64 -21.74 -14.34
C TYR A 161 2.98 -22.40 -13.97
N LYS A 162 4.05 -22.08 -14.71
CA LYS A 162 5.38 -22.67 -14.48
C LYS A 162 6.18 -21.75 -13.58
N PRO A 163 6.83 -22.25 -12.50
CA PRO A 163 7.61 -21.44 -11.56
C PRO A 163 8.95 -20.99 -12.14
N VAL A 164 8.93 -20.29 -13.27
CA VAL A 164 10.11 -19.65 -13.86
C VAL A 164 10.27 -18.25 -13.27
N LYS A 165 11.45 -17.96 -12.71
CA LYS A 165 11.73 -16.72 -11.99
C LYS A 165 12.60 -15.81 -12.86
N PHE A 166 12.09 -14.66 -13.25
CA PHE A 166 12.85 -13.66 -13.99
C PHE A 166 13.41 -12.64 -13.03
N LEU A 167 14.73 -12.45 -13.04
CA LEU A 167 15.38 -11.31 -12.40
C LEU A 167 15.91 -10.41 -13.51
N VAL A 168 15.25 -9.26 -13.65
CA VAL A 168 15.50 -8.28 -14.69
C VAL A 168 16.03 -7.03 -14.02
N TYR A 169 17.12 -6.49 -14.54
CA TYR A 169 17.70 -5.27 -13.98
C TYR A 169 17.59 -4.10 -14.97
N LYS A 170 17.40 -2.91 -14.43
CA LYS A 170 17.48 -1.63 -15.15
C LYS A 170 18.72 -0.89 -14.66
N ARG A 171 19.63 -0.50 -15.56
CA ARG A 171 20.85 0.28 -15.21
C ARG A 171 20.73 1.77 -15.48
N GLN A 172 19.92 2.14 -16.45
CA GLN A 172 19.88 3.51 -16.94
C GLN A 172 18.45 3.90 -17.30
N TRP A 173 18.15 5.17 -17.05
CA TRP A 173 16.98 5.81 -17.58
C TRP A 173 17.34 6.43 -18.91
N ARG A 174 16.73 5.99 -20.01
CA ARG A 174 16.95 6.65 -21.30
C ARG A 174 15.81 7.65 -21.53
N PRO A 175 16.10 8.95 -21.70
CA PRO A 175 15.10 9.87 -22.20
C PRO A 175 14.58 9.35 -23.54
N TYR A 176 13.26 9.24 -23.67
CA TYR A 176 12.68 9.08 -25.00
C TYR A 176 13.04 10.32 -25.82
N PRO A 177 13.40 10.18 -27.10
CA PRO A 177 13.52 11.34 -27.97
C PRO A 177 12.20 12.12 -27.90
N ALA A 178 12.27 13.41 -27.59
CA ALA A 178 11.09 14.27 -27.47
C ALA A 178 10.18 14.24 -28.71
N GLU A 179 10.73 13.85 -29.86
CA GLU A 179 10.02 13.73 -31.13
C GLU A 179 8.99 12.58 -31.16
N THR A 180 9.14 11.58 -30.30
CA THR A 180 8.37 10.32 -30.44
C THR A 180 7.06 10.25 -29.65
N LEU A 181 6.82 11.13 -28.65
CA LEU A 181 5.62 11.10 -27.80
C LEU A 181 5.26 9.68 -27.29
N THR A 182 6.25 8.82 -27.09
CA THR A 182 6.04 7.43 -26.67
C THR A 182 6.08 7.33 -25.16
N ALA A 183 4.98 6.83 -24.57
CA ALA A 183 4.95 6.43 -23.17
C ALA A 183 5.97 5.32 -22.89
N GLN A 184 6.40 5.23 -21.62
CA GLN A 184 7.35 4.20 -21.25
C GLN A 184 6.70 2.81 -21.28
N ARG A 185 7.46 1.83 -21.72
CA ARG A 185 7.03 0.43 -21.66
C ARG A 185 7.27 -0.13 -20.27
N GLU A 186 6.23 -0.16 -19.45
CA GLU A 186 6.29 -0.65 -18.07
C GLU A 186 6.30 -2.20 -18.00
N LEU A 187 7.50 -2.78 -17.94
CA LEU A 187 7.69 -4.23 -17.93
C LEU A 187 6.97 -4.92 -16.76
N ALA A 188 7.00 -4.32 -15.56
CA ALA A 188 6.35 -4.88 -14.39
C ALA A 188 4.82 -4.83 -14.52
N ALA A 189 4.25 -3.73 -15.03
CA ALA A 189 2.81 -3.64 -15.30
C ALA A 189 2.35 -4.66 -16.36
N LEU A 190 3.16 -4.88 -17.40
CA LEU A 190 2.91 -5.95 -18.38
C LEU A 190 2.90 -7.34 -17.73
N ALA A 191 3.78 -7.58 -16.75
CA ALA A 191 3.78 -8.84 -16.01
C ALA A 191 2.55 -8.99 -15.10
N VAL A 192 2.11 -7.90 -14.46
CA VAL A 192 0.86 -7.86 -13.65
C VAL A 192 -0.35 -8.22 -14.50
N ALA A 193 -0.40 -7.80 -15.78
CA ALA A 193 -1.50 -8.13 -16.69
C ALA A 193 -1.70 -9.64 -16.90
N HIS A 194 -0.68 -10.47 -16.64
CA HIS A 194 -0.81 -11.92 -16.66
C HIS A 194 -1.55 -12.49 -15.45
N ARG A 195 -1.84 -11.70 -14.42
CA ARG A 195 -2.62 -12.02 -13.19
C ARG A 195 -2.08 -13.15 -12.31
N GLN A 196 -1.50 -14.22 -12.83
CA GLN A 196 -0.90 -15.29 -12.03
C GLN A 196 0.60 -15.11 -11.76
N ALA A 197 1.26 -14.14 -12.40
CA ALA A 197 2.67 -13.89 -12.17
C ALA A 197 2.86 -13.06 -10.90
N PHE A 198 3.76 -13.47 -10.02
CA PHE A 198 4.24 -12.61 -8.95
C PHE A 198 5.11 -11.51 -9.55
N VAL A 199 4.97 -10.27 -9.08
CA VAL A 199 5.79 -9.14 -9.57
C VAL A 199 6.33 -8.37 -8.39
N LEU A 200 7.62 -8.05 -8.46
CA LEU A 200 8.31 -7.13 -7.56
C LEU A 200 9.03 -6.11 -8.43
N GLN A 201 8.71 -4.84 -8.25
CA GLN A 201 9.52 -3.72 -8.73
C GLN A 201 10.17 -3.07 -7.51
N SER A 202 11.49 -3.02 -7.46
CA SER A 202 12.22 -2.47 -6.31
C SER A 202 13.59 -1.94 -6.71
N THR A 203 14.31 -1.32 -5.78
CA THR A 203 15.62 -0.72 -6.02
C THR A 203 16.66 -1.28 -5.05
N SER A 204 17.94 -1.09 -5.35
CA SER A 204 19.01 -1.44 -4.41
C SER A 204 19.05 -0.57 -3.14
N VAL A 205 18.37 0.59 -3.11
CA VAL A 205 18.35 1.49 -1.95
C VAL A 205 17.26 1.15 -0.94
N THR A 206 16.35 0.24 -1.27
CA THR A 206 15.31 -0.31 -0.38
C THR A 206 15.56 -1.81 -0.10
N PRO A 207 16.68 -2.18 0.56
CA PRO A 207 17.10 -3.57 0.68
C PRO A 207 16.08 -4.45 1.43
N GLY A 208 15.39 -3.92 2.44
CA GLY A 208 14.35 -4.65 3.18
C GLY A 208 13.25 -5.17 2.25
N ASP A 209 12.60 -4.26 1.53
CA ASP A 209 11.55 -4.63 0.57
C ASP A 209 12.05 -5.49 -0.59
N LEU A 210 13.28 -5.23 -1.05
CA LEU A 210 13.92 -6.03 -2.09
C LEU A 210 14.08 -7.48 -1.64
N PHE A 211 14.67 -7.72 -0.47
CA PHE A 211 14.91 -9.07 0.03
C PHE A 211 13.60 -9.77 0.42
N ASP A 212 12.69 -9.09 1.10
CA ASP A 212 11.40 -9.67 1.47
C ASP A 212 10.54 -9.99 0.25
N GLY A 213 10.54 -9.11 -0.74
CA GLY A 213 9.86 -9.34 -2.01
C GLY A 213 10.48 -10.49 -2.80
N MET A 214 11.81 -10.58 -2.85
CA MET A 214 12.51 -11.68 -3.52
C MET A 214 12.21 -13.01 -2.84
N ARG A 215 12.27 -13.06 -1.51
CA ARG A 215 11.95 -14.26 -0.72
C ARG A 215 10.54 -14.74 -1.02
N GLN A 216 9.54 -13.88 -0.90
CA GLN A 216 8.14 -14.21 -1.21
C GLN A 216 7.97 -14.70 -2.65
N GLY A 217 8.58 -14.03 -3.62
CA GLY A 217 8.47 -14.42 -5.03
C GLY A 217 9.19 -15.73 -5.37
N LEU A 218 10.22 -16.12 -4.62
CA LEU A 218 10.91 -17.40 -4.77
C LEU A 218 10.12 -18.56 -4.14
N GLU A 219 9.44 -18.31 -3.03
CA GLU A 219 8.63 -19.30 -2.31
C GLU A 219 7.35 -19.70 -3.08
N VAL A 220 6.74 -18.76 -3.82
CA VAL A 220 5.51 -19.06 -4.60
C VAL A 220 5.79 -19.99 -5.78
N GLN A 221 4.90 -20.96 -6.06
CA GLN A 221 5.04 -21.89 -7.18
C GLN A 221 4.45 -21.34 -8.50
N LEU A 222 4.69 -20.06 -8.76
CA LEU A 222 4.17 -19.30 -9.91
C LEU A 222 5.32 -18.63 -10.68
N PRO A 223 5.11 -18.21 -11.95
CA PRO A 223 6.05 -17.31 -12.59
C PRO A 223 6.27 -16.08 -11.72
N ALA A 224 7.52 -15.60 -11.66
CA ALA A 224 7.82 -14.37 -10.94
C ALA A 224 8.66 -13.45 -11.79
N LEU A 225 8.44 -12.14 -11.67
CA LEU A 225 9.30 -11.09 -12.18
C LEU A 225 9.83 -10.26 -11.01
N PHE A 226 11.15 -10.24 -10.84
CA PHE A 226 11.88 -9.32 -10.00
C PHE A 226 12.51 -8.27 -10.90
N TYR A 227 11.94 -7.07 -10.95
CA TYR A 227 12.43 -5.96 -11.74
C TYR A 227 13.15 -4.95 -10.85
N VAL A 228 14.48 -4.89 -10.98
CA VAL A 228 15.34 -4.19 -10.03
C VAL A 228 16.05 -3.02 -10.70
N LEU A 229 15.84 -1.81 -10.20
CA LEU A 229 16.70 -0.67 -10.54
C LEU A 229 18.02 -0.81 -9.79
N TYR A 230 19.11 -0.93 -10.53
CA TYR A 230 20.44 -1.10 -9.97
C TYR A 230 21.39 -0.02 -10.51
N THR A 231 22.14 0.58 -9.59
CA THR A 231 23.21 1.53 -9.90
C THR A 231 24.38 1.26 -8.95
N GLU A 232 25.59 1.25 -9.51
CA GLU A 232 26.83 0.99 -8.75
C GLU A 232 27.23 2.21 -7.92
N ASP A 233 27.16 3.41 -8.52
CA ASP A 233 27.80 4.62 -7.97
C ASP A 233 26.83 5.78 -7.72
N ARG A 234 25.51 5.58 -7.83
CA ARG A 234 24.51 6.67 -7.71
C ARG A 234 23.31 6.35 -6.80
N PRO A 235 23.52 6.01 -5.51
CA PRO A 235 22.41 5.66 -4.61
C PRO A 235 21.38 6.78 -4.46
N LEU A 236 21.81 8.05 -4.39
CA LEU A 236 20.88 9.19 -4.31
C LEU A 236 19.98 9.31 -5.54
N TRP A 237 20.52 9.00 -6.73
CA TRP A 237 19.74 8.99 -7.96
C TRP A 237 18.69 7.86 -7.96
N ALA A 238 19.03 6.68 -7.43
CA ALA A 238 18.08 5.59 -7.28
C ALA A 238 16.99 5.91 -6.25
N SER A 239 17.32 6.59 -5.15
CA SER A 239 16.34 7.10 -4.18
C SER A 239 15.39 8.11 -4.82
N ALA A 240 15.96 9.08 -5.55
CA ALA A 240 15.18 10.07 -6.29
C ALA A 240 14.28 9.44 -7.37
N ALA A 241 14.64 8.27 -7.91
CA ALA A 241 13.79 7.55 -8.86
C ALA A 241 12.49 7.06 -8.20
N ILE A 242 12.52 6.69 -6.91
CA ILE A 242 11.32 6.30 -6.15
C ILE A 242 10.48 7.55 -5.85
N GLU A 243 11.12 8.60 -5.33
CA GLU A 243 10.43 9.85 -4.94
C GLU A 243 9.79 10.55 -6.13
N GLY A 244 10.53 10.72 -7.22
CA GLY A 244 10.03 11.33 -8.46
C GLY A 244 9.16 10.41 -9.31
N ARG A 245 8.67 9.29 -8.74
CA ARG A 245 7.83 8.27 -9.40
C ARG A 245 8.37 7.76 -10.74
N ALA A 246 9.68 7.85 -10.97
CA ALA A 246 10.33 7.28 -12.16
C ALA A 246 10.33 5.75 -12.08
N PHE A 247 10.70 5.20 -10.93
CA PHE A 247 10.75 3.78 -10.69
C PHE A 247 10.15 3.48 -9.31
N PRO A 248 8.82 3.70 -9.14
CA PRO A 248 8.17 3.45 -7.87
C PRO A 248 8.28 1.97 -7.49
N GLY A 249 8.49 1.71 -6.21
CA GLY A 249 8.51 0.36 -5.68
C GLY A 249 7.09 -0.21 -5.62
N PHE A 250 6.89 -1.46 -6.03
CA PHE A 250 5.63 -2.14 -5.74
C PHE A 250 5.79 -3.66 -5.77
N ARG A 251 4.86 -4.33 -5.10
CA ARG A 251 4.75 -5.79 -5.13
C ARG A 251 3.32 -6.19 -5.51
N TYR A 252 3.20 -7.14 -6.41
CA TYR A 252 1.95 -7.82 -6.75
C TYR A 252 2.10 -9.30 -6.41
N ASN A 253 1.33 -9.78 -5.44
CA ASN A 253 1.26 -11.19 -5.07
C ASN A 253 -0.14 -11.73 -5.36
N PRO A 254 -0.32 -12.57 -6.40
CA PRO A 254 -1.63 -13.10 -6.77
C PRO A 254 -2.25 -14.03 -5.72
N LEU A 255 -1.44 -14.57 -4.81
CA LEU A 255 -1.87 -15.48 -3.75
C LEU A 255 -2.09 -14.78 -2.39
N ALA A 256 -1.83 -13.48 -2.28
CA ALA A 256 -1.95 -12.77 -1.01
C ALA A 256 -3.40 -12.62 -0.53
N SER A 257 -4.35 -12.48 -1.45
CA SER A 257 -5.76 -12.29 -1.12
C SER A 257 -6.66 -12.62 -2.32
N ASP A 258 -7.92 -12.95 -2.05
CA ASP A 258 -8.96 -13.08 -3.06
C ASP A 258 -9.40 -11.72 -3.62
N HIS A 259 -9.21 -10.64 -2.84
CA HIS A 259 -9.51 -9.28 -3.27
C HIS A 259 -8.38 -8.69 -4.10
N TRP A 260 -8.71 -8.10 -5.24
CA TRP A 260 -7.73 -7.56 -6.19
C TRP A 260 -6.80 -6.51 -5.55
N GLY A 261 -7.37 -5.53 -4.85
CA GLY A 261 -6.60 -4.43 -4.25
C GLY A 261 -5.52 -4.91 -3.27
N SER A 262 -5.89 -5.86 -2.41
CA SER A 262 -5.00 -6.42 -1.38
C SER A 262 -3.86 -7.30 -1.94
N ARG A 263 -3.80 -7.52 -3.25
CA ARG A 263 -2.67 -8.19 -3.91
C ARG A 263 -1.52 -7.24 -4.19
N PHE A 264 -1.79 -5.93 -4.22
CA PHE A 264 -0.79 -4.89 -4.45
C PHE A 264 -0.29 -4.31 -3.14
N TYR A 265 0.99 -3.98 -3.11
CA TYR A 265 1.63 -3.27 -2.02
C TYR A 265 2.55 -2.20 -2.59
N ILE A 266 2.29 -0.93 -2.23
CA ILE A 266 3.07 0.25 -2.62
C ILE A 266 3.59 1.04 -1.40
N GLY A 267 3.47 0.50 -0.19
CA GLY A 267 3.79 1.21 1.05
C GLY A 267 5.29 1.53 1.25
N ASN A 268 6.15 1.02 0.38
CA ASN A 268 7.58 1.30 0.40
C ASN A 268 7.98 2.59 -0.35
N ASN A 269 7.00 3.33 -0.87
CA ASN A 269 7.24 4.64 -1.46
C ASN A 269 6.95 5.75 -0.43
N PRO A 270 7.70 6.87 -0.45
CA PRO A 270 7.38 8.02 0.39
C PRO A 270 6.00 8.61 0.04
N GLN A 271 5.21 8.89 1.08
CA GLN A 271 3.85 9.46 1.00
C GLN A 271 3.03 8.80 -0.12
N PRO A 272 2.72 7.49 -0.01
CA PRO A 272 2.14 6.72 -1.10
C PRO A 272 0.71 7.16 -1.48
N GLU A 273 0.02 7.88 -0.61
CA GLU A 273 -1.28 8.50 -0.84
C GLU A 273 -1.20 9.74 -1.75
N ASN A 274 -0.05 10.42 -1.78
CA ASN A 274 0.15 11.64 -2.55
C ASN A 274 0.73 11.34 -3.94
N ASN A 275 0.36 12.16 -4.91
CA ASN A 275 0.89 12.10 -6.27
C ASN A 275 2.42 12.29 -6.27
N TRP A 276 2.87 13.32 -5.55
CA TRP A 276 4.28 13.57 -5.26
C TRP A 276 4.50 13.63 -3.76
N PRO A 277 5.65 13.15 -3.25
CA PRO A 277 6.00 13.36 -1.85
C PRO A 277 6.34 14.84 -1.61
N ASP A 278 5.70 15.43 -0.61
CA ASP A 278 5.93 16.82 -0.20
C ASP A 278 7.05 16.92 0.83
N HIS A 279 8.04 17.76 0.55
CA HIS A 279 9.11 18.09 1.48
C HIS A 279 9.05 19.55 1.88
N THR A 280 9.65 19.89 3.02
CA THR A 280 9.78 21.29 3.45
C THR A 280 11.25 21.67 3.46
N MET A 281 11.62 22.69 2.69
CA MET A 281 12.97 23.25 2.68
C MET A 281 13.02 24.53 3.52
N LYS A 282 14.01 24.59 4.42
CA LYS A 282 14.30 25.79 5.22
C LYS A 282 15.26 26.69 4.46
N LEU A 283 14.87 27.93 4.27
CA LEU A 283 15.60 28.96 3.55
C LEU A 283 15.90 30.12 4.48
N GLN A 284 17.02 30.81 4.25
CA GLN A 284 17.26 32.11 4.86
C GLN A 284 17.01 33.21 3.83
N ASN A 285 16.16 34.17 4.17
CA ASN A 285 15.92 35.31 3.31
C ASN A 285 17.08 36.33 3.38
N ALA A 286 17.03 37.38 2.55
CA ALA A 286 18.04 38.43 2.54
C ALA A 286 18.15 39.21 3.88
N ALA A 287 17.14 39.11 4.76
CA ALA A 287 17.13 39.68 6.10
C ALA A 287 17.64 38.71 7.20
N GLY A 288 17.98 37.46 6.84
CA GLY A 288 18.45 36.43 7.76
C GLY A 288 17.35 35.69 8.52
N GLU A 289 16.09 35.85 8.13
CA GLU A 289 14.95 35.14 8.72
C GLU A 289 14.78 33.78 8.04
N GLU A 290 14.42 32.76 8.83
CA GLU A 290 14.10 31.42 8.32
C GLU A 290 12.69 31.39 7.72
N ILE A 291 12.61 30.98 6.45
CA ILE A 291 11.37 30.76 5.71
C ILE A 291 11.28 29.28 5.35
N GLU A 292 10.11 28.69 5.53
CA GLU A 292 9.81 27.34 5.08
C GLU A 292 9.15 27.38 3.70
N LEU A 293 9.66 26.57 2.77
CA LEU A 293 9.15 26.45 1.41
C LEU A 293 8.72 25.00 1.17
N PRO A 294 7.44 24.73 0.85
CA PRO A 294 7.01 23.42 0.39
C PRO A 294 7.61 23.10 -0.98
N LEU A 295 8.13 21.88 -1.13
CA LEU A 295 8.78 21.35 -2.32
C LEU A 295 8.25 19.94 -2.61
N PRO A 296 7.19 19.81 -3.43
CA PRO A 296 6.83 18.52 -4.01
C PRO A 296 7.99 18.02 -4.87
N PHE A 297 8.41 16.78 -4.66
CA PHE A 297 9.47 16.16 -5.45
C PHE A 297 8.89 15.45 -6.67
N THR A 298 9.04 16.06 -7.84
CA THR A 298 8.45 15.58 -9.10
C THR A 298 9.43 14.74 -9.93
N PHE A 299 8.92 14.14 -11.02
CA PHE A 299 9.78 13.49 -12.01
C PHE A 299 10.82 14.45 -12.64
N ALA A 300 10.51 15.75 -12.77
CA ALA A 300 11.47 16.72 -13.28
C ALA A 300 12.66 16.93 -12.34
N ASP A 301 12.44 16.86 -11.02
CA ASP A 301 13.50 16.96 -10.02
C ASP A 301 14.44 15.74 -10.06
N PHE A 302 13.89 14.55 -10.30
CA PHE A 302 14.67 13.37 -10.64
C PHE A 302 15.47 13.56 -11.95
N ALA A 303 14.83 14.04 -13.01
CA ALA A 303 15.46 14.25 -14.31
C ALA A 303 16.60 15.28 -14.25
N ALA A 304 16.49 16.30 -13.42
CA ALA A 304 17.51 17.33 -13.22
C ALA A 304 18.84 16.78 -12.70
N GLN A 305 18.84 15.58 -12.09
CA GLN A 305 20.07 14.92 -11.62
C GLN A 305 20.84 14.20 -12.73
N ASP A 306 20.29 14.09 -13.94
CA ASP A 306 20.93 13.42 -15.05
C ASP A 306 21.24 14.39 -16.20
N PRO A 307 22.53 14.60 -16.55
CA PRO A 307 22.95 15.49 -17.63
C PRO A 307 22.27 15.24 -18.97
N THR A 308 21.75 14.03 -19.24
CA THR A 308 21.03 13.75 -20.49
C THR A 308 19.76 14.58 -20.65
N TRP A 309 19.19 15.07 -19.54
CA TRP A 309 17.99 15.91 -19.53
C TRP A 309 18.27 17.41 -19.56
N ALA A 310 19.54 17.83 -19.47
CA ALA A 310 19.93 19.25 -19.47
C ALA A 310 19.29 20.10 -20.60
N PRO A 311 19.10 19.60 -21.85
CA PRO A 311 18.44 20.36 -22.91
C PRO A 311 16.96 20.72 -22.64
N TYR A 312 16.32 20.07 -21.66
CA TYR A 312 14.92 20.33 -21.29
C TYR A 312 14.77 21.34 -20.15
N PHE A 313 15.87 21.91 -19.68
CA PHE A 313 15.89 22.88 -18.58
C PHE A 313 16.44 24.21 -19.06
N GLN A 314 15.83 25.30 -18.60
CA GLN A 314 16.29 26.65 -18.88
C GLN A 314 16.26 27.50 -17.62
N ILE A 315 17.42 27.96 -17.16
CA ILE A 315 17.50 28.90 -16.02
C ILE A 315 16.78 30.20 -16.42
N VAL A 316 15.88 30.66 -15.55
CA VAL A 316 15.09 31.87 -15.75
C VAL A 316 15.66 33.00 -14.88
N PRO A 317 16.27 34.04 -15.48
CA PRO A 317 16.76 35.20 -14.74
C PRO A 317 15.65 35.88 -13.91
N GLU A 318 16.00 36.40 -12.73
CA GLU A 318 15.07 37.07 -11.79
C GLU A 318 14.23 38.17 -12.44
N ARG A 319 14.79 38.91 -13.40
CA ARG A 319 14.07 39.96 -14.15
C ARG A 319 12.83 39.45 -14.93
N TYR A 320 12.72 38.14 -15.13
CA TYR A 320 11.59 37.50 -15.81
C TYR A 320 10.67 36.75 -14.85
N TRP A 321 10.90 36.85 -13.53
CA TRP A 321 10.02 36.26 -12.52
C TRP A 321 8.71 37.04 -12.50
N THR A 322 7.73 36.49 -13.19
CA THR A 322 6.37 37.00 -13.33
C THR A 322 5.38 35.99 -12.77
N GLU A 323 4.11 36.38 -12.64
CA GLU A 323 2.99 35.50 -12.29
C GLU A 323 2.70 34.40 -13.34
N HIS A 324 3.34 34.47 -14.51
CA HIS A 324 3.25 33.44 -15.52
C HIS A 324 4.17 32.25 -15.26
N LEU A 325 5.15 32.40 -14.36
CA LEU A 325 5.98 31.29 -13.88
C LEU A 325 5.28 30.62 -12.71
N VAL A 326 4.89 29.37 -12.92
CA VAL A 326 4.13 28.57 -11.94
C VAL A 326 4.97 27.35 -11.57
N PRO A 327 5.02 26.95 -10.29
CA PRO A 327 5.68 25.69 -9.91
C PRO A 327 5.14 24.52 -10.72
N LEU A 328 5.99 23.54 -11.03
CA LEU A 328 5.62 22.45 -11.93
C LEU A 328 4.42 21.64 -11.43
N ASP A 329 4.37 21.30 -10.14
CA ASP A 329 3.30 20.50 -9.56
C ASP A 329 1.88 21.09 -9.83
N PRO A 330 1.53 22.31 -9.37
CA PRO A 330 0.24 22.91 -9.67
C PRO A 330 0.01 23.11 -11.17
N TYR A 331 1.07 23.34 -11.96
CA TYR A 331 0.96 23.43 -13.41
C TYR A 331 0.45 22.13 -14.07
N LEU A 332 0.77 20.96 -13.51
CA LEU A 332 0.37 19.67 -14.09
C LEU A 332 -1.15 19.50 -14.12
N TYR A 333 -1.85 20.05 -13.13
CA TYR A 333 -3.31 19.98 -12.97
C TYR A 333 -4.09 21.12 -13.63
N LEU A 334 -3.41 22.11 -14.20
CA LEU A 334 -4.09 23.23 -14.88
C LEU A 334 -4.84 22.74 -16.13
N PRO A 335 -6.05 23.30 -16.38
CA PRO A 335 -6.73 23.12 -17.66
C PRO A 335 -5.83 23.54 -18.84
N PRO A 336 -5.94 22.90 -20.02
CA PRO A 336 -5.09 23.22 -21.16
C PRO A 336 -5.07 24.70 -21.53
N GLU A 337 -6.23 25.36 -21.47
CA GLU A 337 -6.40 26.78 -21.82
C GLU A 337 -5.55 27.70 -20.94
N GLU A 338 -5.43 27.40 -19.65
CA GLU A 338 -4.62 28.16 -18.71
C GLU A 338 -3.13 27.80 -18.84
N ALA A 339 -2.84 26.51 -19.02
CA ALA A 339 -1.48 25.99 -19.12
C ALA A 339 -0.67 26.61 -20.28
N TYR A 340 -1.31 26.96 -21.41
CA TYR A 340 -0.63 27.63 -22.54
C TYR A 340 -0.11 29.03 -22.23
N THR A 341 -0.65 29.68 -21.20
CA THR A 341 -0.28 31.05 -20.81
C THR A 341 0.78 31.10 -19.71
N LYS A 342 1.19 29.93 -19.22
CA LYS A 342 2.08 29.77 -18.07
C LYS A 342 3.33 28.98 -18.48
N VAL A 343 4.41 29.18 -17.74
CA VAL A 343 5.68 28.46 -17.89
C VAL A 343 5.96 27.70 -16.60
N PRO A 344 6.00 26.36 -16.63
CA PRO A 344 6.31 25.57 -15.45
C PRO A 344 7.78 25.70 -15.10
N PHE A 345 8.09 25.73 -13.80
CA PHE A 345 9.46 25.70 -13.30
C PHE A 345 9.63 24.76 -12.10
N ILE A 346 10.86 24.30 -11.90
CA ILE A 346 11.31 23.68 -10.66
C ILE A 346 12.36 24.56 -9.98
N TRP A 347 12.54 24.37 -8.69
CA TRP A 347 13.58 25.05 -7.93
C TRP A 347 14.90 24.30 -8.05
N MET A 348 15.97 25.01 -8.35
CA MET A 348 17.34 24.48 -8.29
C MET A 348 18.24 25.44 -7.52
N VAL A 349 19.42 24.97 -7.13
CA VAL A 349 20.44 25.80 -6.49
C VAL A 349 21.66 25.95 -7.40
N ASP A 350 22.28 27.12 -7.38
CA ASP A 350 23.57 27.35 -8.05
C ASP A 350 24.77 26.91 -7.18
N ASP A 351 25.97 27.19 -7.66
CA ASP A 351 27.23 26.94 -6.95
C ASP A 351 27.42 27.80 -5.69
N GLN A 352 26.63 28.86 -5.54
CA GLN A 352 26.60 29.76 -4.38
C GLN A 352 25.48 29.42 -3.40
N GLN A 353 24.75 28.33 -3.62
CA GLN A 353 23.57 27.92 -2.85
C GLN A 353 22.40 28.92 -2.93
N LEU A 354 22.34 29.71 -3.99
CA LEU A 354 21.23 30.61 -4.25
C LEU A 354 20.14 29.88 -5.02
N LEU A 355 18.89 30.14 -4.64
CA LEU A 355 17.73 29.52 -5.22
C LEU A 355 17.40 30.13 -6.59
N MET A 356 17.25 29.28 -7.60
CA MET A 356 16.96 29.67 -8.98
C MET A 356 15.69 28.97 -9.47
N ARG A 357 14.91 29.70 -10.29
CA ARG A 357 13.80 29.11 -11.05
C ARG A 357 14.32 28.57 -12.38
N VAL A 358 14.11 27.27 -12.60
CA VAL A 358 14.51 26.59 -13.83
C VAL A 358 13.26 26.14 -14.57
N ALA A 359 13.00 26.78 -15.71
CA ALA A 359 11.86 26.45 -16.55
C ALA A 359 12.01 25.05 -17.14
N VAL A 360 10.90 24.33 -17.21
CA VAL A 360 10.79 22.95 -17.68
C VAL A 360 10.19 22.93 -19.08
N ALA A 361 10.88 22.31 -20.02
CA ALA A 361 10.40 22.18 -21.39
C ALA A 361 9.18 21.24 -21.48
N TRP A 362 8.29 21.52 -22.43
CA TRP A 362 7.05 20.76 -22.64
C TRP A 362 7.23 19.23 -22.72
N PRO A 363 8.25 18.65 -23.40
CA PRO A 363 8.44 17.20 -23.43
C PRO A 363 8.65 16.59 -22.03
N LEU A 364 9.32 17.31 -21.12
CA LEU A 364 9.52 16.84 -19.76
C LEU A 364 8.25 17.00 -18.91
N VAL A 365 7.44 18.04 -19.16
CA VAL A 365 6.09 18.15 -18.56
C VAL A 365 5.21 16.95 -18.94
N LEU A 366 5.22 16.55 -20.22
CA LEU A 366 4.49 15.37 -20.68
C LEU A 366 4.98 14.09 -20.00
N ALA A 367 6.30 13.94 -19.81
CA ALA A 367 6.85 12.82 -19.07
C ALA A 367 6.38 12.83 -17.60
N CYS A 368 6.31 13.99 -16.95
CA CYS A 368 5.78 14.09 -15.59
C CYS A 368 4.30 13.66 -15.51
N ARG A 369 3.48 14.07 -16.47
CA ARG A 369 2.07 13.63 -16.55
C ARG A 369 1.95 12.12 -16.74
N GLU A 370 2.73 11.55 -17.64
CA GLU A 370 2.70 10.11 -17.88
C GLU A 370 3.21 9.30 -16.67
N ARG A 371 4.13 9.86 -15.87
CA ARG A 371 4.50 9.28 -14.56
C ARG A 371 3.38 9.35 -13.54
N LEU A 372 2.61 10.43 -13.49
CA LEU A 372 1.41 10.52 -12.65
C LEU A 372 0.37 9.50 -13.07
N ASP A 373 0.07 9.38 -14.37
CA ASP A 373 -0.88 8.39 -14.87
C ASP A 373 -0.48 6.95 -14.45
N PHE A 374 0.83 6.64 -14.46
CA PHE A 374 1.33 5.35 -14.00
C PHE A 374 1.24 5.19 -12.47
N TRP A 375 1.48 6.27 -11.72
CA TRP A 375 1.35 6.27 -10.27
C TRP A 375 -0.10 6.10 -9.82
N ASP A 376 -1.03 6.82 -10.43
CA ASP A 376 -2.48 6.70 -10.21
C ASP A 376 -2.94 5.26 -10.49
N PHE A 377 -2.44 4.65 -11.58
CA PHE A 377 -2.65 3.23 -11.85
C PHE A 377 -2.20 2.34 -10.68
N LEU A 378 -1.01 2.58 -10.10
CA LEU A 378 -0.54 1.80 -8.95
C LEU A 378 -1.35 2.07 -7.69
N GLN A 379 -1.70 3.33 -7.42
CA GLN A 379 -2.53 3.75 -6.29
C GLN A 379 -3.90 3.07 -6.33
N GLU A 380 -4.63 3.19 -7.44
CA GLU A 380 -5.94 2.56 -7.60
C GLU A 380 -5.87 1.03 -7.43
N ASN A 381 -4.83 0.40 -7.99
CA ASN A 381 -4.63 -1.05 -7.85
C ASN A 381 -4.25 -1.47 -6.42
N ALA A 382 -3.64 -0.58 -5.63
CA ALA A 382 -3.35 -0.80 -4.22
C ALA A 382 -4.47 -0.34 -3.28
N GLY A 383 -5.57 0.22 -3.81
CA GLY A 383 -6.72 0.69 -3.04
C GLY A 383 -6.61 2.12 -2.52
N PHE A 384 -5.60 2.88 -2.95
CA PHE A 384 -5.51 4.32 -2.71
C PHE A 384 -6.33 5.07 -3.77
N ASN A 385 -6.89 6.23 -3.40
CA ASN A 385 -7.58 7.17 -4.31
C ASN A 385 -8.56 6.49 -5.28
N SER A 386 -9.27 5.46 -4.81
CA SER A 386 -10.18 4.71 -5.67
C SER A 386 -11.42 5.54 -5.96
N SER A 387 -11.63 5.88 -7.24
CA SER A 387 -12.81 6.64 -7.68
C SER A 387 -14.15 6.04 -7.24
N HIS A 388 -14.24 4.70 -7.10
CA HIS A 388 -15.45 4.05 -6.59
C HIS A 388 -15.66 4.30 -5.10
N VAL A 389 -14.58 4.30 -4.32
CA VAL A 389 -14.61 4.61 -2.88
C VAL A 389 -14.97 6.07 -2.70
N GLU A 390 -14.33 6.98 -3.43
CA GLU A 390 -14.64 8.41 -3.38
C GLU A 390 -16.11 8.70 -3.72
N GLN A 391 -16.64 8.11 -4.80
CA GLN A 391 -18.05 8.27 -5.14
C GLN A 391 -19.00 7.67 -4.10
N ALA A 392 -18.61 6.57 -3.45
CA ALA A 392 -19.40 5.97 -2.38
C ALA A 392 -19.40 6.88 -1.14
N LEU A 393 -18.25 7.45 -0.78
CA LEU A 393 -18.12 8.42 0.31
C LEU A 393 -18.92 9.69 0.04
N GLU A 394 -18.86 10.22 -1.19
CA GLU A 394 -19.59 11.43 -1.54
C GLU A 394 -21.10 11.23 -1.45
N ARG A 395 -21.62 10.10 -1.98
CA ARG A 395 -23.04 9.76 -1.82
C ARG A 395 -23.44 9.62 -0.34
N GLN A 396 -22.59 9.01 0.48
CA GLN A 396 -22.86 8.89 1.92
C GLN A 396 -22.83 10.25 2.63
N ARG A 397 -21.90 11.14 2.26
CA ARG A 397 -21.85 12.53 2.76
C ARG A 397 -23.11 13.27 2.39
N GLU A 398 -23.55 13.22 1.13
CA GLU A 398 -24.79 13.83 0.67
C GLU A 398 -26.02 13.29 1.44
N GLU A 399 -26.10 11.97 1.66
CA GLU A 399 -27.17 11.34 2.45
C GLU A 399 -27.16 11.79 3.92
N LEU A 400 -25.98 11.85 4.54
CA LEU A 400 -25.80 12.31 5.92
C LEU A 400 -26.13 13.79 6.08
N GLU A 401 -25.72 14.64 5.13
CA GLU A 401 -26.05 16.06 5.13
C GLU A 401 -27.55 16.29 4.99
N LEU A 402 -28.20 15.54 4.11
CA LEU A 402 -29.65 15.57 3.94
C LEU A 402 -30.35 15.14 5.23
N ALA A 403 -29.94 14.04 5.86
CA ALA A 403 -30.48 13.58 7.14
C ALA A 403 -30.26 14.62 8.26
N ARG A 404 -29.07 15.22 8.34
CA ARG A 404 -28.74 16.28 9.30
C ARG A 404 -29.64 17.50 9.12
N SER A 405 -29.85 17.93 7.88
CA SER A 405 -30.71 19.08 7.57
C SER A 405 -32.17 18.83 7.99
N GLN A 406 -32.69 17.63 7.73
CA GLN A 406 -34.04 17.24 8.12
C GLN A 406 -34.20 17.15 9.64
N ALA A 407 -33.21 16.61 10.35
CA ALA A 407 -33.21 16.56 11.80
C ALA A 407 -33.19 17.96 12.44
N LEU A 408 -32.40 18.88 11.88
CA LEU A 408 -32.38 20.28 12.33
C LEU A 408 -33.72 20.99 12.09
N GLU A 409 -34.38 20.75 10.95
CA GLU A 409 -35.72 21.29 10.70
C GLU A 409 -36.76 20.76 11.68
N GLU A 410 -36.72 19.46 11.97
CA GLU A 410 -37.64 18.83 12.92
C GLU A 410 -37.40 19.35 14.34
N LEU A 411 -36.14 19.45 14.77
CA LEU A 411 -35.80 20.00 16.08
C LEU A 411 -36.23 21.48 16.20
N LYS A 412 -36.06 22.28 15.15
CA LYS A 412 -36.56 23.66 15.11
C LYS A 412 -38.08 23.72 15.26
N LYS A 413 -38.83 22.82 14.60
CA LYS A 413 -40.29 22.73 14.74
C LYS A 413 -40.69 22.35 16.16
N GLN A 414 -40.03 21.37 16.76
CA GLN A 414 -40.28 20.95 18.14
C GLN A 414 -39.99 22.10 19.12
N HIS A 415 -38.85 22.76 18.98
CA HIS A 415 -38.51 23.90 19.85
C HIS A 415 -39.50 25.06 19.70
N LEU A 416 -39.96 25.36 18.48
CA LEU A 416 -41.01 26.36 18.27
C LEU A 416 -42.32 25.99 18.98
N GLN A 417 -42.71 24.71 18.94
CA GLN A 417 -43.88 24.21 19.66
C GLN A 417 -43.70 24.34 21.18
N GLU A 418 -42.55 23.96 21.72
CA GLU A 418 -42.24 24.10 23.15
C GLU A 418 -42.27 25.57 23.60
N VAL A 419 -41.71 26.47 22.80
CA VAL A 419 -41.73 27.92 23.09
C VAL A 419 -43.18 28.46 23.05
N GLU A 420 -44.01 28.02 22.11
CA GLU A 420 -45.42 28.39 22.06
C GLU A 420 -46.20 27.86 23.28
N GLU A 421 -45.95 26.63 23.70
CA GLU A 421 -46.55 26.02 24.89
C GLU A 421 -46.10 26.72 26.19
N ALA A 422 -44.81 27.02 26.32
CA ALA A 422 -44.25 27.80 27.42
C ALA A 422 -44.85 29.22 27.48
N ARG A 423 -45.05 29.86 26.32
CA ARG A 423 -45.71 31.17 26.25
C ARG A 423 -47.17 31.11 26.67
N ARG A 424 -47.91 30.06 26.29
CA ARG A 424 -49.32 29.87 26.69
C ARG A 424 -49.45 29.62 28.19
N THR A 425 -48.60 28.77 28.76
CA THR A 425 -48.59 28.49 30.20
C THR A 425 -48.24 29.73 31.02
N ALA A 426 -47.17 30.46 30.64
CA ALA A 426 -46.80 31.72 31.30
C ALA A 426 -47.89 32.80 31.20
N ALA A 427 -48.62 32.89 30.07
CA ALA A 427 -49.75 33.80 29.93
C ALA A 427 -50.93 33.41 30.85
N GLY A 428 -51.18 32.11 31.04
CA GLY A 428 -52.15 31.60 32.01
C GLY A 428 -51.78 31.96 33.44
N GLU A 429 -50.54 31.68 33.85
CA GLU A 429 -50.05 32.01 35.19
C GLU A 429 -50.06 33.52 35.48
N ALA A 430 -49.73 34.35 34.50
CA ALA A 430 -49.80 35.81 34.64
C ALA A 430 -51.24 36.30 34.86
N MET A 431 -52.22 35.71 34.18
CA MET A 431 -53.64 36.02 34.39
C MET A 431 -54.12 35.57 35.77
N ASP A 432 -53.70 34.39 36.23
CA ASP A 432 -54.03 33.88 37.57
C ASP A 432 -53.41 34.76 38.67
N ASN A 433 -52.16 35.21 38.51
CA ASN A 433 -51.51 36.14 39.43
C ASN A 433 -52.20 37.51 39.46
N LEU A 434 -52.62 38.04 38.31
CA LEU A 434 -53.39 39.30 38.25
C LEU A 434 -54.75 39.15 38.94
N ALA A 435 -55.42 38.01 38.79
CA ALA A 435 -56.65 37.72 39.51
C ALA A 435 -56.43 37.65 41.03
N ALA A 436 -55.32 37.07 41.48
CA ALA A 436 -54.96 37.01 42.90
C ALA A 436 -54.68 38.41 43.48
N VAL A 437 -53.90 39.25 42.79
CA VAL A 437 -53.60 40.62 43.25
C VAL A 437 -54.85 41.50 43.30
N LEU A 438 -55.79 41.33 42.36
CA LEU A 438 -57.07 42.05 42.39
C LEU A 438 -57.98 41.62 43.54
N LEU A 439 -57.88 40.36 43.99
CA LEU A 439 -58.58 39.86 45.18
C LEU A 439 -57.93 40.33 46.49
N GLU A 440 -56.63 40.63 46.49
CA GLU A 440 -55.88 41.12 47.66
C GLU A 440 -55.94 42.66 47.85
N LEU A 441 -56.49 43.41 46.89
CA LEU A 441 -56.53 44.89 46.93
C LEU A 441 -57.59 45.50 47.87
N ASP A 442 -58.38 44.69 48.58
CA ASP A 442 -59.49 45.16 49.44
C ASP A 442 -59.07 45.48 50.89
N SER A 443 -57.76 45.50 51.18
CA SER A 443 -57.26 45.85 52.52
C SER A 443 -56.01 46.75 52.50
N LEU A 444 -56.25 48.06 52.35
CA LEU A 444 -55.28 49.12 52.64
C LEU A 444 -55.88 50.07 53.70
N PRO A 445 -55.07 50.86 54.46
CA PRO A 445 -54.66 52.15 53.91
C PRO A 445 -53.26 52.69 54.29
N ALA A 446 -52.61 53.22 53.26
CA ALA A 446 -52.01 54.57 53.12
C ALA A 446 -50.91 55.09 54.09
N ALA A 447 -49.68 55.00 53.56
CA ALA A 447 -48.74 56.09 53.23
C ALA A 447 -48.00 56.90 54.33
N ARG A 448 -46.67 56.93 54.21
CA ARG A 448 -45.82 58.14 54.19
C ARG A 448 -44.48 57.87 53.46
N PRO A 449 -43.92 58.85 52.71
CA PRO A 449 -42.66 58.69 51.98
C PRO A 449 -41.45 59.27 52.72
N ALA A 450 -40.27 58.66 52.54
CA ALA A 450 -38.97 59.32 52.69
C ALA A 450 -37.89 58.47 51.98
N THR A 451 -37.29 59.04 50.94
CA THR A 451 -36.15 58.51 50.17
C THR A 451 -34.82 58.87 50.84
N ALA A 452 -33.89 57.92 50.92
CA ALA A 452 -32.48 58.04 50.46
C ALA A 452 -31.67 56.81 50.89
N VAL A 453 -31.14 56.05 49.93
CA VAL A 453 -29.70 55.70 49.87
C VAL A 453 -29.32 55.56 48.39
N GLU A 454 -28.15 56.11 48.07
CA GLU A 454 -27.47 56.23 46.79
C GLU A 454 -27.21 54.91 46.04
N ALA A 455 -27.04 55.09 44.73
CA ALA A 455 -26.78 54.10 43.71
C ALA A 455 -25.30 53.70 43.60
N VAL A 456 -25.05 52.47 43.13
CA VAL A 456 -23.95 52.16 42.20
C VAL A 456 -24.47 51.23 41.09
N ALA A 457 -24.31 51.74 39.86
CA ALA A 457 -24.51 51.26 38.49
C ALA A 457 -24.80 49.77 38.16
N PRO A 458 -25.50 49.54 37.04
CA PRO A 458 -24.75 49.25 35.82
C PRO A 458 -25.21 50.12 34.63
N ASN A 459 -24.24 50.64 33.88
CA ASN A 459 -24.52 51.38 32.65
C ASN A 459 -24.12 50.53 31.45
N THR A 460 -25.14 50.07 30.74
CA THR A 460 -25.14 49.74 29.32
C THR A 460 -24.62 50.92 28.49
N LYS A 461 -23.84 50.64 27.44
CA LYS A 461 -23.73 51.53 26.29
C LYS A 461 -23.70 50.72 24.99
N GLU A 462 -24.77 50.88 24.23
CA GLU A 462 -24.80 50.74 22.78
C GLU A 462 -24.37 52.06 22.09
N PRO A 463 -24.10 52.06 20.77
CA PRO A 463 -23.12 52.91 20.11
C PRO A 463 -23.72 54.11 19.35
N ALA A 464 -22.87 55.06 18.93
CA ALA A 464 -23.08 55.86 17.72
C ALA A 464 -21.77 56.54 17.27
N GLU A 465 -21.53 56.43 15.96
CA GLU A 465 -20.52 57.05 15.08
C GLU A 465 -20.64 58.60 15.11
N GLU A 466 -19.78 59.47 14.59
CA GLU A 466 -18.81 59.45 13.48
C GLU A 466 -18.04 60.79 13.52
N SER A 467 -16.73 60.81 13.22
CA SER A 467 -16.11 61.72 12.22
C SER A 467 -14.57 61.63 12.21
N ALA A 468 -14.07 60.90 11.21
CA ALA A 468 -13.03 61.21 10.22
C ALA A 468 -11.60 61.70 10.61
N ALA A 469 -10.65 60.91 10.07
CA ALA A 469 -9.36 61.26 9.44
C ALA A 469 -8.16 61.58 10.37
N THR A 470 -6.94 61.03 10.22
CA THR A 470 -6.26 60.27 9.14
C THR A 470 -4.88 59.82 9.69
N GLU A 471 -4.47 58.59 9.41
CA GLU A 471 -3.18 58.17 8.79
C GLU A 471 -2.86 56.71 9.13
N ALA A 472 -2.54 55.95 8.08
CA ALA A 472 -2.62 54.51 7.99
C ALA A 472 -1.24 53.85 8.04
N GLU A 473 -1.13 52.77 8.82
CA GLU A 473 -0.16 51.69 8.67
C GLU A 473 -0.96 50.39 8.52
N GLU A 474 -0.86 49.73 7.36
CA GLU A 474 -1.43 48.41 7.08
C GLU A 474 -0.51 47.30 7.63
N PRO A 475 -1.09 46.31 8.31
CA PRO A 475 -0.68 44.93 8.09
C PRO A 475 -1.86 44.00 7.77
N ALA A 476 -1.58 43.13 6.80
CA ALA A 476 -1.95 41.72 6.70
C ALA A 476 -3.44 41.33 6.79
N GLU A 477 -3.98 41.03 5.62
CA GLU A 477 -5.23 40.36 5.30
C GLU A 477 -5.36 39.01 6.03
N LYS A 478 -6.35 38.92 6.92
CA LYS A 478 -6.81 37.69 7.58
C LYS A 478 -7.78 36.99 6.64
N VAL A 479 -7.42 35.80 6.17
CA VAL A 479 -8.32 34.87 5.49
C VAL A 479 -9.39 34.42 6.49
N GLU A 480 -10.65 34.64 6.16
CA GLU A 480 -11.81 34.17 6.91
C GLU A 480 -11.85 32.64 6.91
N ALA A 481 -11.95 32.07 8.11
CA ALA A 481 -12.11 30.65 8.33
C ALA A 481 -13.49 30.18 7.84
N ALA A 482 -13.51 29.05 7.14
CA ALA A 482 -14.70 28.29 6.80
C ALA A 482 -15.48 27.88 8.07
N PRO A 483 -16.81 27.69 8.01
CA PRO A 483 -17.60 27.33 9.18
C PRO A 483 -17.21 25.95 9.70
N GLU A 484 -16.90 25.88 11.00
CA GLU A 484 -16.63 24.65 11.75
C GLU A 484 -17.78 23.63 11.58
N GLU A 485 -17.43 22.42 11.15
CA GLU A 485 -18.26 21.23 11.35
C GLU A 485 -18.49 21.02 12.85
N PRO A 486 -19.66 20.53 13.28
CA PRO A 486 -19.91 20.28 14.69
C PRO A 486 -19.00 19.13 15.18
N ALA A 487 -17.96 19.48 15.95
CA ALA A 487 -17.13 18.54 16.68
C ALA A 487 -18.01 17.64 17.56
N LEU A 488 -18.00 16.34 17.25
CA LEU A 488 -18.57 15.28 18.09
C LEU A 488 -17.76 15.17 19.42
N PRO A 489 -18.37 14.71 20.52
CA PRO A 489 -17.90 14.96 21.88
C PRO A 489 -16.48 14.41 22.13
N LEU A 490 -15.57 15.35 22.35
CA LEU A 490 -14.15 15.16 22.66
C LEU A 490 -13.98 14.32 23.95
N GLY A 491 -13.97 12.99 23.85
CA GLY A 491 -13.64 12.12 25.00
C GLY A 491 -14.01 10.65 24.91
N GLU A 492 -14.96 10.24 24.06
CA GLU A 492 -15.40 8.84 23.97
C GLU A 492 -14.73 8.10 22.80
N ALA A 493 -14.44 6.81 22.98
CA ALA A 493 -13.86 5.96 21.94
C ALA A 493 -14.90 5.68 20.85
N TRP A 494 -14.52 5.86 19.58
CA TRP A 494 -15.43 5.66 18.45
C TRP A 494 -14.71 5.11 17.21
N ILE A 495 -15.49 4.60 16.24
CA ILE A 495 -14.98 4.08 14.96
C ILE A 495 -15.75 4.75 13.83
N GLU A 496 -15.05 5.18 12.77
CA GLU A 496 -15.65 5.55 11.47
C GLU A 496 -16.21 4.29 10.80
N THR A 497 -17.31 3.78 11.36
CA THR A 497 -17.88 2.44 11.11
C THR A 497 -18.10 2.23 9.61
N VAL A 498 -18.46 3.28 8.88
CA VAL A 498 -18.71 3.25 7.43
C VAL A 498 -17.46 2.92 6.60
N LEU A 499 -16.26 3.24 7.11
CA LEU A 499 -14.97 2.95 6.47
C LEU A 499 -14.42 1.57 6.86
N CYS A 500 -15.16 0.79 7.67
CA CYS A 500 -14.70 -0.50 8.15
C CYS A 500 -14.58 -1.53 7.01
N THR A 501 -13.35 -2.01 6.78
CA THR A 501 -13.03 -3.05 5.80
C THR A 501 -13.26 -4.48 6.31
N SER A 502 -13.86 -4.64 7.50
CA SER A 502 -14.16 -5.96 8.11
C SER A 502 -12.94 -6.88 8.29
N CYS A 503 -11.76 -6.33 8.55
CA CYS A 503 -10.51 -7.09 8.72
C CYS A 503 -10.44 -7.96 9.99
N ASN A 504 -11.44 -7.88 10.88
CA ASN A 504 -11.54 -8.60 12.16
C ASN A 504 -10.51 -8.27 13.25
N GLU A 505 -9.44 -7.53 12.97
CA GLU A 505 -8.36 -7.25 13.94
C GLU A 505 -8.87 -6.70 15.30
N CYS A 506 -9.70 -5.67 15.28
CA CYS A 506 -10.26 -5.09 16.52
C CYS A 506 -11.21 -6.04 17.26
N ILE A 507 -11.99 -6.84 16.51
CA ILE A 507 -12.97 -7.78 17.06
C ILE A 507 -12.24 -8.97 17.71
N ASP A 508 -11.19 -9.48 17.07
CA ASP A 508 -10.39 -10.57 17.62
C ASP A 508 -9.55 -10.13 18.81
N LEU A 509 -9.18 -8.85 18.86
CA LEU A 509 -8.54 -8.24 20.02
C LEU A 509 -9.47 -8.19 21.24
N ASN A 510 -10.65 -7.55 21.12
CA ASN A 510 -11.61 -7.50 22.25
C ASN A 510 -13.09 -7.41 21.80
N LYS A 511 -13.79 -8.55 21.90
CA LYS A 511 -15.22 -8.73 21.53
C LYS A 511 -16.23 -8.05 22.47
N GLN A 512 -15.76 -7.55 23.62
CA GLN A 512 -16.60 -6.78 24.54
C GLN A 512 -16.60 -5.30 24.16
N ILE A 513 -15.46 -4.78 23.69
CA ILE A 513 -15.33 -3.39 23.24
C ILE A 513 -15.90 -3.22 21.83
N PHE A 514 -15.55 -4.11 20.91
CA PHE A 514 -15.89 -3.97 19.49
C PHE A 514 -16.91 -5.03 19.06
N ARG A 515 -17.91 -4.63 18.27
CA ARG A 515 -18.89 -5.54 17.65
C ARG A 515 -19.19 -5.14 16.22
N TYR A 516 -19.71 -6.10 15.46
CA TYR A 516 -20.25 -5.87 14.12
C TYR A 516 -21.73 -5.48 14.16
N ASN A 517 -22.11 -4.51 13.35
CA ASN A 517 -23.51 -4.20 13.03
C ASN A 517 -24.08 -5.22 12.01
N ALA A 518 -25.31 -4.98 11.54
CA ALA A 518 -25.98 -5.87 10.57
C ALA A 518 -25.24 -5.95 9.22
N ASP A 519 -24.54 -4.89 8.83
CA ASP A 519 -23.78 -4.77 7.58
C ASP A 519 -22.32 -5.23 7.71
N LYS A 520 -21.98 -5.86 8.84
CA LYS A 520 -20.62 -6.33 9.20
C LYS A 520 -19.57 -5.22 9.32
N GLN A 521 -19.97 -4.02 9.72
CA GLN A 521 -19.05 -2.94 10.04
C GLN A 521 -18.83 -2.82 11.55
N ALA A 522 -17.56 -2.64 11.95
CA ALA A 522 -17.17 -2.63 13.36
C ALA A 522 -17.54 -1.29 14.00
N TYR A 523 -18.17 -1.34 15.18
CA TYR A 523 -18.46 -0.19 16.03
C TYR A 523 -18.04 -0.46 17.48
N VAL A 524 -17.87 0.60 18.26
CA VAL A 524 -17.59 0.50 19.70
C VAL A 524 -18.90 0.21 20.42
N ALA A 525 -19.04 -1.02 20.95
CA ALA A 525 -20.21 -1.47 21.68
C ALA A 525 -20.17 -1.08 23.17
N ASP A 526 -19.01 -1.23 23.82
CA ASP A 526 -18.79 -0.79 25.19
C ASP A 526 -17.32 -0.37 25.40
N PRO A 527 -17.01 0.93 25.46
CA PRO A 527 -15.67 1.43 25.74
C PRO A 527 -15.09 0.96 27.08
N LYS A 528 -15.93 0.42 27.99
CA LYS A 528 -15.52 -0.11 29.30
C LYS A 528 -15.40 -1.64 29.31
N GLY A 529 -15.54 -2.29 28.15
CA GLY A 529 -15.46 -3.74 27.99
C GLY A 529 -14.05 -4.32 28.19
N GLY A 530 -13.02 -3.48 28.32
CA GLY A 530 -11.62 -3.88 28.53
C GLY A 530 -10.71 -2.68 28.84
N PRO A 531 -9.39 -2.91 28.97
CA PRO A 531 -8.40 -1.86 29.20
C PRO A 531 -8.29 -0.88 28.03
N PHE A 532 -7.90 0.36 28.30
CA PHE A 532 -7.65 1.39 27.27
C PHE A 532 -6.56 0.95 26.30
N ALA A 533 -5.58 0.16 26.77
CA ALA A 533 -4.56 -0.45 25.93
C ALA A 533 -5.13 -1.24 24.74
N ASP A 534 -6.25 -1.94 24.90
CA ASP A 534 -6.88 -2.71 23.82
C ASP A 534 -7.45 -1.78 22.74
N ILE A 535 -7.98 -0.61 23.13
CA ILE A 535 -8.51 0.37 22.19
C ILE A 535 -7.38 1.02 21.39
N VAL A 536 -6.29 1.39 22.07
CA VAL A 536 -5.09 1.96 21.41
C VAL A 536 -4.45 0.95 20.47
N GLN A 537 -4.31 -0.30 20.90
CA GLN A 537 -3.76 -1.37 20.05
C GLN A 537 -4.67 -1.68 18.87
N ALA A 538 -6.00 -1.62 19.04
CA ALA A 538 -6.94 -1.76 17.93
C ALA A 538 -6.75 -0.64 16.89
N ALA A 539 -6.52 0.61 17.33
CA ALA A 539 -6.26 1.73 16.43
C ALA A 539 -4.95 1.57 15.65
N GLU A 540 -3.87 1.16 16.32
CA GLU A 540 -2.59 0.89 15.68
C GLU A 540 -2.63 -0.28 14.69
N SER A 541 -3.43 -1.30 14.99
CA SER A 541 -3.56 -2.50 14.16
C SER A 541 -4.59 -2.34 13.05
N CYS A 542 -5.39 -1.26 13.05
CA CYS A 542 -6.44 -1.05 12.08
C CYS A 542 -5.84 -0.68 10.71
N PRO A 543 -5.97 -1.53 9.67
CA PRO A 543 -5.38 -1.23 8.36
C PRO A 543 -6.00 0.00 7.69
N ALA A 544 -7.23 0.36 8.09
CA ALA A 544 -7.94 1.52 7.59
C ALA A 544 -7.70 2.79 8.41
N GLY A 545 -7.11 2.69 9.61
CA GLY A 545 -6.86 3.86 10.47
C GLY A 545 -8.11 4.52 11.05
N ILE A 546 -9.23 3.81 11.15
CA ILE A 546 -10.58 4.36 11.41
C ILE A 546 -11.04 4.30 12.87
N ILE A 547 -10.17 3.91 13.79
CA ILE A 547 -10.50 3.71 15.21
C ILE A 547 -9.88 4.85 15.99
N HIS A 548 -10.72 5.57 16.73
CA HIS A 548 -10.35 6.74 17.52
C HIS A 548 -10.45 6.37 19.01
N PRO A 549 -9.32 6.18 19.73
CA PRO A 549 -9.36 5.68 21.10
C PRO A 549 -10.03 6.59 22.13
N GLY A 550 -10.11 7.89 21.89
CA GLY A 550 -10.65 8.87 22.82
C GLY A 550 -9.82 9.03 24.08
N ALA A 551 -10.49 9.36 25.19
CA ALA A 551 -9.86 9.47 26.51
C ALA A 551 -9.92 8.13 27.27
N PRO A 552 -8.91 7.84 28.11
CA PRO A 552 -8.92 6.62 28.91
C PRO A 552 -10.06 6.60 29.91
N GLN A 553 -10.70 5.43 30.02
CA GLN A 553 -11.86 5.23 30.88
C GLN A 553 -11.48 4.88 32.32
N ASP A 554 -10.31 4.26 32.54
CA ASP A 554 -9.74 3.99 33.87
C ASP A 554 -8.49 4.85 34.13
N PRO A 555 -8.55 5.83 35.06
CA PRO A 555 -7.41 6.68 35.42
C PRO A 555 -6.24 5.94 36.11
N ASN A 556 -6.40 4.69 36.53
CA ASN A 556 -5.38 3.93 37.26
C ASN A 556 -4.73 2.80 36.44
N GLU A 557 -4.92 2.79 35.11
CA GLU A 557 -4.34 1.75 34.25
C GLU A 557 -2.81 1.86 34.19
N PRO A 558 -2.07 0.72 34.28
CA PRO A 558 -0.61 0.74 34.18
C PRO A 558 -0.15 1.25 32.80
N GLY A 559 0.79 2.19 32.77
CA GLY A 559 1.35 2.73 31.52
C GLY A 559 0.49 3.80 30.83
N LEU A 560 -0.47 4.41 31.54
CA LEU A 560 -1.44 5.33 30.97
C LEU A 560 -0.85 6.52 30.18
N GLU A 561 0.20 7.15 30.69
CA GLU A 561 0.83 8.29 29.99
C GLU A 561 1.41 7.90 28.62
N GLU A 562 1.94 6.68 28.50
CA GLU A 562 2.47 6.15 27.24
C GLU A 562 1.34 5.82 26.26
N LEU A 563 0.25 5.21 26.76
CA LEU A 563 -0.93 4.89 25.96
C LEU A 563 -1.62 6.16 25.44
N ILE A 564 -1.74 7.21 26.26
CA ILE A 564 -2.29 8.51 25.82
C ILE A 564 -1.41 9.11 24.71
N ASN A 565 -0.08 9.04 24.84
CA ASN A 565 0.80 9.57 23.80
C ASN A 565 0.69 8.82 22.48
N ARG A 566 0.51 7.49 22.52
CA ARG A 566 0.25 6.67 21.32
C ARG A 566 -1.11 6.95 20.69
N ALA A 567 -2.15 7.13 21.52
CA ALA A 567 -3.50 7.44 21.06
C ALA A 567 -3.60 8.80 20.33
N LYS A 568 -2.72 9.77 20.61
CA LYS A 568 -2.74 11.11 19.99
C LYS A 568 -2.69 11.09 18.46
N ALA A 569 -2.03 10.10 17.86
CA ALA A 569 -1.94 10.01 16.40
C ALA A 569 -3.27 9.58 15.74
N TYR A 570 -4.20 9.04 16.53
CA TYR A 570 -5.46 8.46 16.08
C TYR A 570 -6.69 9.18 16.64
N ASN A 571 -6.51 10.21 17.47
CA ASN A 571 -7.61 10.94 18.14
C ASN A 571 -8.02 12.21 17.42
#